data_AF-A0A679IRW1-F1
#
_entry.id   AF-A0A679IRW1-F1
#
_cell.length_a   1.000
_cell.length_b   1.000
_cell.length_c   1.000
_cell.angle_alpha   90.00
_cell.angle_beta   90.00
_cell.angle_gamma   90.00
#
_symmetry.space_group_name_H-M   'P 1'
#
loop_
_entity.id
_entity.type
_entity.pdbx_description
1 polymer ?
#
loop_
_entity_poly.entity_id
_entity_poly.type
_entity_poly.pdbx_seq_one_letter_code
_entity_poly.pdbx_strand_id
1 'polypeptide(L)' 'MRSKQRAITCRYLDELIILLDEERETRNCSQRLELASAINALRREAFRGGASEHTVSLIHAAEVFLALHRMPIGSGALQ' A
#
# COMPACT_ATOMS: atom_id res chain seq x y z
N MET A 1 28.41 -15.87 -11.48
CA MET A 1 27.30 -15.55 -12.41
C MET A 1 26.20 -14.90 -11.59
N ARG A 2 26.07 -13.57 -11.61
CA ARG A 2 25.00 -12.87 -10.89
C ARG A 2 23.70 -13.13 -11.63
N SER A 3 22.85 -13.97 -11.03
CA SER A 3 21.48 -14.20 -11.49
C SER A 3 20.84 -12.84 -11.74
N LYS A 4 20.57 -12.53 -13.01
CA LYS A 4 19.73 -11.41 -13.41
C LYS A 4 18.33 -11.73 -12.89
N GLN A 5 18.10 -11.44 -11.61
CA GLN A 5 16.79 -11.35 -11.02
C GLN A 5 16.14 -10.14 -11.71
N ARG A 6 15.57 -10.39 -12.90
CA ARG A 6 14.54 -9.53 -13.45
C ARG A 6 13.46 -9.56 -12.40
N ALA A 7 13.43 -8.52 -11.57
CA ALA A 7 12.28 -8.22 -10.75
C ALA A 7 11.13 -8.07 -11.74
N ILE A 8 10.31 -9.12 -11.84
CA ILE A 8 8.99 -8.98 -12.40
C ILE A 8 8.26 -8.17 -11.34
N THR A 9 8.44 -6.85 -11.38
CA THR A 9 7.64 -5.98 -10.53
C THR A 9 6.21 -6.16 -11.01
N CYS A 10 5.37 -6.65 -10.10
CA CYS A 10 3.96 -6.79 -10.35
C CYS A 10 3.43 -5.38 -10.67
N ARG A 11 2.71 -5.19 -11.78
CA ARG A 11 2.15 -3.88 -12.16
C ARG A 11 1.40 -3.19 -11.00
N TYR A 12 0.73 -4.00 -10.16
CA TYR A 12 0.01 -3.51 -8.98
C TYR A 12 0.93 -3.01 -7.86
N LEU A 13 2.16 -3.54 -7.75
CA LEU A 13 3.18 -3.01 -6.84
C LEU A 13 3.73 -1.68 -7.35
N ASP A 14 3.99 -1.56 -8.65
CA ASP A 14 4.50 -0.33 -9.24
C ASP A 14 3.48 0.82 -9.09
N GLU A 15 2.20 0.54 -9.35
CA GLU A 15 1.10 1.49 -9.14
C GLU A 15 0.95 1.90 -7.67
N LEU A 16 1.11 0.95 -6.73
CA LEU A 16 1.07 1.26 -5.30
C LEU A 16 2.25 2.13 -4.84
N ILE A 17 3.46 1.87 -5.36
CA ILE A 17 4.65 2.67 -5.02
C ILE A 17 4.46 4.12 -5.45
N ILE A 18 3.97 4.34 -6.67
CA ILE A 18 3.69 5.70 -7.18
C ILE A 18 2.70 6.42 -6.28
N LEU A 19 1.58 5.77 -5.94
CA LEU A 19 0.57 6.38 -5.08
C LEU A 19 1.10 6.69 -3.67
N LEU A 20 1.98 5.85 -3.12
CA LEU A 20 2.62 6.09 -1.81
C LEU A 20 3.60 7.26 -1.85
N ASP A 21 4.39 7.39 -2.90
CA ASP A 21 5.28 8.54 -3.08
C ASP A 21 4.48 9.83 -3.27
N GLU A 22 3.39 9.80 -4.04
CA GLU A 22 2.49 10.95 -4.22
C GLU A 22 1.78 11.35 -2.90
N GLU A 23 1.32 10.38 -2.10
CA GLU A 23 0.72 10.67 -0.78
C GLU A 23 1.74 11.29 0.17
N ARG A 24 2.98 10.79 0.17
CA ARG A 24 4.07 11.35 0.98
C ARG A 24 4.33 12.82 0.67
N GLU A 25 4.32 13.17 -0.62
CA GLU A 25 4.63 14.52 -1.09
C GLU A 25 3.46 15.50 -0.93
N THR A 26 2.23 15.04 -1.19
CA THR A 26 1.07 15.93 -1.26
C THR A 26 0.21 15.93 0.00
N ARG A 27 0.30 14.86 0.83
CA ARG A 27 -0.62 14.55 1.94
C ARG A 27 -2.10 14.68 1.53
N ASN A 28 -2.41 14.50 0.25
CA ASN A 28 -3.72 14.81 -0.28
C ASN A 28 -4.71 13.68 0.04
N CYS A 29 -5.80 14.01 0.74
CA CYS A 29 -6.83 13.06 1.09
C CYS A 29 -7.55 12.45 -0.12
N SER A 30 -7.57 13.09 -1.29
CA SER A 30 -8.25 12.55 -2.48
C SER A 30 -7.56 11.30 -3.05
N GLN A 31 -6.23 11.28 -3.07
CA GLN A 31 -5.44 10.14 -3.57
C GLN A 31 -5.48 8.94 -2.61
N ARG A 32 -5.91 9.13 -1.35
CA ARG A 32 -6.03 8.05 -0.37
C ARG A 32 -7.13 7.04 -0.70
N LEU A 33 -8.14 7.39 -1.51
CA LEU A 33 -9.12 6.44 -2.01
C LEU A 33 -8.52 5.55 -3.11
N GLU A 34 -7.74 6.14 -4.00
CA GLU A 34 -7.02 5.43 -5.06
C GLU A 34 -5.99 4.47 -4.46
N LEU A 35 -5.28 4.90 -3.42
CA LEU A 35 -4.31 4.09 -2.70
C LEU A 35 -4.95 2.87 -2.01
N ALA A 36 -6.13 3.05 -1.38
CA ALA A 36 -6.89 1.94 -0.81
C ALA A 36 -7.40 0.97 -1.88
N SER A 37 -7.78 1.47 -3.06
CA SER A 37 -8.18 0.65 -4.20
C SER A 37 -7.01 -0.17 -4.75
N ALA A 38 -5.83 0.46 -4.92
CA ALA A 38 -4.61 -0.16 -5.41
C ALA A 38 -4.13 -1.29 -4.48
N ILE A 39 -4.16 -1.08 -3.16
CA ILE A 39 -3.82 -2.13 -2.18
C ILE A 39 -4.78 -3.31 -2.27
N ASN A 40 -6.08 -3.05 -2.42
CA ASN A 40 -7.07 -4.11 -2.57
C ASN A 40 -6.89 -4.88 -3.89
N ALA A 41 -6.50 -4.20 -4.97
CA ALA A 41 -6.16 -4.84 -6.24
C ALA A 41 -4.91 -5.72 -6.09
N LEU A 42 -3.86 -5.21 -5.46
CA LEU A 42 -2.63 -5.96 -5.17
C LEU A 42 -2.91 -7.20 -4.32
N ARG A 43 -3.75 -7.08 -3.28
CA ARG A 43 -4.13 -8.23 -2.43
C ARG A 43 -4.85 -9.32 -3.22
N ARG A 44 -5.81 -8.94 -4.07
CA ARG A 44 -6.53 -9.88 -4.92
C ARG A 44 -5.58 -10.59 -5.89
N GLU A 45 -4.65 -9.86 -6.49
CA GLU A 45 -3.69 -10.43 -7.41
C GLU A 45 -2.70 -11.35 -6.70
N ALA A 46 -2.18 -10.95 -5.53
CA ALA A 46 -1.31 -11.78 -4.71
C ALA A 46 -2.01 -13.10 -4.33
N PHE A 47 -3.27 -13.03 -3.91
CA PHE A 47 -4.05 -14.23 -3.60
C PHE A 47 -4.24 -15.13 -4.83
N ARG A 48 -4.64 -14.56 -5.98
CA ARG A 48 -4.82 -15.31 -7.24
C ARG A 48 -3.53 -15.93 -7.75
N GLY A 49 -2.41 -15.23 -7.58
CA GLY A 49 -1.08 -15.71 -7.95
C GLY A 49 -0.49 -16.75 -7.00
N GLY A 50 -1.22 -17.17 -5.96
CA GLY A 50 -0.74 -18.14 -4.98
C GLY A 50 0.40 -17.59 -4.12
N ALA A 51 0.41 -16.28 -3.85
CA ALA A 51 1.39 -15.67 -2.98
C ALA A 51 1.33 -16.30 -1.57
N SER A 52 2.48 -16.34 -0.92
CA SER A 52 2.57 -16.85 0.46
C SER A 52 1.66 -16.08 1.41
N GLU A 53 1.21 -16.74 2.49
CA GLU A 53 0.47 -16.08 3.56
C GLU A 53 1.22 -14.85 4.11
N HIS A 54 2.54 -14.96 4.24
CA HIS A 54 3.39 -13.85 4.66
C HIS A 54 3.25 -12.61 3.75
N THR A 55 3.25 -12.81 2.43
CA THR A 55 3.05 -11.73 1.45
C THR A 55 1.66 -11.10 1.58
N VAL A 56 0.62 -11.90 1.75
CA VAL A 56 -0.75 -11.41 1.92
C VAL A 56 -0.89 -10.64 3.24
N SER A 57 -0.30 -11.13 4.33
CA SER A 57 -0.28 -10.45 5.63
C SER A 57 0.42 -9.09 5.57
N LEU A 58 1.52 -8.96 4.82
CA LEU A 58 2.20 -7.68 4.62
C LEU A 58 1.34 -6.67 3.86
N ILE A 59 0.63 -7.10 2.81
CA ILE A 59 -0.29 -6.24 2.07
C ILE A 59 -1.43 -5.77 2.98
N HIS A 60 -1.96 -6.66 3.83
CA HIS A 60 -2.99 -6.30 4.80
C HIS A 60 -2.48 -5.36 5.89
N ALA A 61 -1.26 -5.54 6.38
CA ALA A 61 -0.65 -4.61 7.33
C ALA A 61 -0.53 -3.21 6.73
N ALA A 62 -0.11 -3.08 5.47
CA ALA A 62 -0.05 -1.80 4.77
C ALA A 62 -1.42 -1.12 4.68
N GLU A 63 -2.49 -1.89 4.38
CA GLU A 63 -3.88 -1.40 4.39
C GLU A 63 -4.26 -0.80 5.75
N VAL A 64 -3.95 -1.52 6.84
CA VAL A 64 -4.25 -1.08 8.22
C VAL A 64 -3.46 0.18 8.59
N PHE A 65 -2.17 0.26 8.26
CA PHE A 65 -1.36 1.44 8.56
C PHE A 65 -1.90 2.70 7.88
N LEU A 66 -2.33 2.59 6.62
CA LEU A 66 -2.95 3.71 5.91
C LEU A 66 -4.30 4.09 6.49
N ALA A 67 -5.09 3.13 6.96
CA ALA A 67 -6.34 3.40 7.67
C ALA A 67 -6.10 4.09 9.02
N LEU A 68 -5.05 3.73 9.76
CA LEU A 68 -4.67 4.39 11.01
C LEU A 68 -4.18 5.82 10.79
N HIS A 69 -3.46 6.08 9.69
CA HIS A 69 -3.10 7.44 9.27
C HIS A 69 -4.29 8.29 8.79
N ARG A 70 -5.50 7.71 8.67
CA ARG A 70 -6.77 8.45 8.50
C ARG A 70 -7.40 8.89 9.82
N MET A 71 -6.96 8.40 10.98
CA MET A 71 -7.44 8.96 12.25
C MET A 71 -6.87 10.37 12.39
N PRO A 72 -7.71 11.41 12.58
CA PRO A 72 -7.18 12.68 13.05
C PRO A 72 -6.45 12.36 14.35
N ILE A 73 -5.15 12.67 14.41
CA ILE A 73 -4.49 12.86 15.71
C ILE A 73 -5.37 13.90 16.38
N GLY A 74 -6.09 13.51 17.43
CA GLY A 74 -6.98 14.41 18.14
C GLY A 74 -6.17 15.62 18.59
N SER A 75 -6.27 16.72 17.86
CA SER A 75 -5.90 18.04 18.34
C SER A 75 -6.90 18.41 19.41
N GLY A 76 -6.69 17.95 20.65
CA GLY A 76 -7.57 18.29 21.75
C GLY A 76 -7.54 17.34 22.94
N ALA A 77 -6.48 17.44 23.75
CA ALA A 77 -6.56 17.31 25.20
C ALA A 77 -5.36 18.01 25.86
N LEU A 78 -5.10 19.26 25.46
CA LEU A 78 -4.34 20.22 26.25
C LEU A 78 -5.13 21.53 26.24
N GLN A 79 -6.17 21.58 27.07
CA GLN A 79 -6.72 22.79 27.66
C GLN A 79 -7.54 22.41 28.89
#